data_AF-A0A7V3NB62-F1
#
_entry.id   AF-A0A7V3NB62-F1
#
_cell.length_a   1.000
_cell.length_b   1.000
_cell.length_c   1.000
_cell.angle_alpha   90.00
_cell.angle_beta   90.00
_cell.angle_gamma   90.00
#
_symmetry.space_group_name_H-M   'P 1'
#
loop_
_entity.id
_entity.type
_entity.pdbx_description
1 polymer ?
#
loop_
_entity_poly.entity_id
_entity_poly.type
_entity_poly.pdbx_seq_one_letter_code
_entity_poly.pdbx_strand_id
1 'polypeptide(L)'
;GRLIHAYLSQADFAESGAVPSDSEDIINMTLSVGGTEVAVMLVEQPGGGFKVSFRSRSAVDCSAVAAQFGGGGHRAAAGAFLAEPLASAQRKVLDAVRAAMK
;
A
#
# COMPACT_ATOMS: atom_id res chain seq x y z
N GLY A 1 -6.07 -2.92 14.65
CA GLY A 1 -5.77 -1.49 14.85
C GLY A 1 -6.30 -0.70 13.67
N ARG A 2 -6.38 0.64 13.74
CA ARG A 2 -7.01 1.45 12.67
C ARG A 2 -6.25 1.43 11.32
N LEU A 3 -4.97 1.06 11.33
CA LEU A 3 -4.10 0.95 10.15
C LEU A 3 -3.51 -0.46 10.06
N ILE A 4 -3.57 -1.07 8.88
CA ILE A 4 -2.83 -2.29 8.54
C ILE A 4 -1.91 -2.00 7.35
N HIS A 5 -0.70 -2.54 7.39
CA HIS A 5 0.21 -2.52 6.25
C HIS A 5 0.89 -3.87 6.06
N ALA A 6 1.16 -4.23 4.81
CA ALA A 6 1.90 -5.42 4.43
C ALA A 6 2.80 -5.10 3.24
N TYR A 7 3.76 -5.99 2.97
CA TYR A 7 4.56 -5.94 1.76
C TYR A 7 4.74 -7.33 1.17
N LEU A 8 5.01 -7.38 -0.13
CA LEU A 8 5.43 -8.55 -0.87
C LEU A 8 6.74 -8.24 -1.58
N SER A 9 7.71 -9.13 -1.43
CA SER A 9 9.01 -9.10 -2.09
C SER A 9 9.01 -9.97 -3.34
N GLN A 10 10.02 -9.76 -4.19
CA GLN A 10 10.30 -10.63 -5.32
C GLN A 10 10.61 -12.07 -4.88
N ALA A 11 11.17 -12.25 -3.69
CA ALA A 11 11.43 -13.57 -3.12
C ALA A 11 10.12 -14.31 -2.81
N ASP A 12 9.10 -13.61 -2.29
CA ASP A 12 7.79 -14.22 -1.99
C ASP A 12 7.14 -14.77 -3.27
N PHE A 13 7.18 -14.01 -4.37
CA PHE A 13 6.67 -14.46 -5.67
C PHE A 13 7.47 -15.64 -6.24
N ALA A 14 8.79 -15.63 -6.09
CA ALA A 14 9.65 -16.72 -6.54
C ALA A 14 9.42 -18.01 -5.75
N GLU A 15 9.19 -17.91 -4.43
CA GLU A 15 8.93 -19.06 -3.56
C GLU A 15 7.55 -19.66 -3.80
N SER A 16 6.53 -18.82 -4.02
CA SER A 16 5.16 -19.29 -4.21
C SER A 16 4.81 -19.68 -5.65
N GLY A 17 5.62 -19.25 -6.63
CA GLY A 17 5.31 -19.35 -8.06
C GLY A 17 4.17 -18.42 -8.51
N ALA A 18 3.80 -17.44 -7.68
CA ALA A 18 2.75 -16.48 -8.00
C ALA A 18 3.29 -15.35 -8.88
N VAL A 19 2.38 -14.68 -9.60
CA VAL A 19 2.67 -13.46 -10.36
C VAL A 19 2.11 -12.23 -9.65
N PRO A 20 2.62 -11.01 -9.92
CA PRO A 20 2.15 -9.81 -9.24
C PRO A 20 0.63 -9.58 -9.29
N SER A 21 -0.05 -9.99 -10.36
CA SER A 21 -1.52 -9.88 -10.48
C SER A 21 -2.27 -10.74 -9.45
N ASP A 22 -1.67 -11.84 -8.98
CA ASP A 22 -2.29 -12.70 -7.96
C ASP A 22 -2.39 -12.00 -6.60
N SER A 23 -1.62 -10.91 -6.40
CA SER A 23 -1.58 -10.15 -5.15
C SER A 23 -2.61 -9.01 -5.06
N GLU A 24 -3.34 -8.72 -6.14
CA GLU A 24 -4.15 -7.49 -6.25
C GLU A 24 -5.24 -7.36 -5.19
N ASP A 25 -5.84 -8.49 -4.78
CA ASP A 25 -6.93 -8.50 -3.80
C ASP A 25 -6.48 -8.61 -2.34
N ILE A 26 -5.21 -8.91 -2.07
CA ILE A 26 -4.71 -9.09 -0.70
C ILE A 26 -4.94 -7.82 0.14
N ILE A 27 -4.82 -6.64 -0.46
CA ILE A 27 -5.11 -5.37 0.23
C ILE A 27 -6.58 -5.24 0.67
N ASN A 28 -7.52 -5.82 -0.08
CA ASN A 28 -8.94 -5.83 0.31
C ASN A 28 -9.17 -6.79 1.48
N MET A 29 -8.44 -7.91 1.51
CA MET A 29 -8.46 -8.84 2.64
C MET A 29 -7.92 -8.19 3.91
N THR A 30 -6.83 -7.42 3.84
CA THR A 30 -6.30 -6.72 5.02
C THR A 30 -7.29 -5.66 5.53
N LEU A 31 -7.99 -4.96 4.64
CA LEU A 31 -9.03 -4.00 5.00
C LEU A 31 -10.28 -4.66 5.63
N SER A 32 -10.49 -5.96 5.43
CA SER A 32 -11.63 -6.71 5.99
C SER A 32 -11.52 -6.97 7.50
N VAL A 33 -10.32 -6.83 8.07
CA VAL A 33 -10.08 -7.02 9.51
C VAL A 33 -10.85 -5.98 10.32
N GLY A 34 -11.64 -6.44 11.30
CA GLY A 34 -12.48 -5.59 12.13
C GLY A 34 -11.72 -4.43 12.79
N GLY A 35 -12.28 -3.22 12.66
CA GLY A 35 -11.68 -1.98 13.19
C GLY A 35 -10.58 -1.36 12.33
N THR A 36 -10.31 -1.89 11.13
CA THR A 36 -9.37 -1.29 10.18
C THR A 36 -10.04 -0.18 9.39
N GLU A 37 -9.43 1.00 9.37
CA GLU A 37 -9.89 2.19 8.65
C GLU A 37 -9.13 2.38 7.34
N VAL A 38 -7.82 2.07 7.35
CA VAL A 38 -6.91 2.24 6.22
C VAL A 38 -6.00 1.01 6.08
N ALA A 39 -5.78 0.58 4.84
CA ALA A 39 -4.86 -0.49 4.50
C ALA A 39 -3.84 -0.02 3.45
N VAL A 40 -2.60 -0.48 3.61
CA VAL A 40 -1.48 -0.21 2.70
C VAL A 40 -0.85 -1.53 2.27
N MET A 41 -0.57 -1.67 0.97
CA MET A 41 0.21 -2.79 0.44
C MET A 41 1.38 -2.25 -0.38
N LEU A 42 2.58 -2.76 -0.12
CA LEU A 42 3.78 -2.47 -0.91
C LEU A 42 4.19 -3.73 -1.68
N VAL A 43 4.21 -3.68 -3.01
CA VAL A 43 4.64 -4.81 -3.84
C VAL A 43 5.93 -4.44 -4.54
N GLU A 44 7.01 -5.15 -4.22
CA GLU A 44 8.31 -4.98 -4.85
C GLU A 44 8.19 -5.18 -6.37
N GLN A 45 8.89 -4.37 -7.15
CA GLN A 45 8.89 -4.47 -8.61
C GLN A 45 10.22 -5.08 -9.09
N PRO A 46 10.23 -5.85 -10.19
CA PRO A 46 11.46 -6.45 -10.73
C PRO A 46 12.57 -5.44 -11.06
N GLY A 47 12.20 -4.19 -11.40
CA GLY A 47 13.13 -3.08 -11.65
C GLY A 47 13.61 -2.34 -10.40
N GLY A 48 13.28 -2.85 -9.21
CA GLY A 48 13.48 -2.17 -7.94
C GLY A 48 12.34 -1.23 -7.56
N GLY A 49 12.31 -0.84 -6.29
CA GLY A 49 11.25 -0.01 -5.73
C GLY A 49 9.94 -0.77 -5.50
N PHE A 50 8.91 -0.03 -5.12
CA PHE A 50 7.63 -0.59 -4.65
C PHE A 50 6.44 0.10 -5.31
N LYS A 51 5.53 -0.71 -5.86
CA LYS A 51 4.15 -0.28 -6.15
C LYS A 51 3.41 -0.24 -4.82
N VAL A 52 2.85 0.90 -4.47
CA VAL A 52 2.12 1.12 -3.22
C VAL A 52 0.64 1.28 -3.53
N SER A 53 -0.18 0.48 -2.88
CA SER A 53 -1.64 0.56 -2.94
C SER A 53 -2.20 1.05 -1.62
N PHE A 54 -3.18 1.95 -1.69
CA PHE A 54 -3.91 2.48 -0.55
C PHE A 54 -5.38 2.09 -0.66
N ARG A 55 -5.99 1.69 0.47
CA ARG A 55 -7.43 1.50 0.61
C ARG A 55 -7.92 2.15 1.90
N SER A 56 -9.07 2.79 1.85
CA SER A 56 -9.71 3.41 3.02
C SER A 56 -11.19 3.04 3.07
N ARG A 57 -11.68 2.78 4.28
CA ARG A 57 -13.11 2.71 4.63
C ARG A 57 -13.54 3.89 5.51
N SER A 58 -12.68 4.91 5.63
CA SER A 58 -12.86 6.06 6.50
C SER A 58 -12.90 7.36 5.70
N ALA A 59 -12.86 8.50 6.40
CA ALA A 59 -12.76 9.82 5.78
C ALA A 59 -11.37 10.09 5.17
N VAL A 60 -10.36 9.25 5.41
CA VAL A 60 -9.01 9.39 4.84
C VAL A 60 -9.09 9.32 3.31
N ASP A 61 -8.50 10.33 2.67
CA ASP A 61 -8.46 10.46 1.22
C ASP A 61 -7.19 9.80 0.64
N CYS A 62 -7.34 8.61 0.08
CA CYS A 62 -6.26 7.84 -0.52
C CYS A 62 -5.61 8.56 -1.70
N SER A 63 -6.37 9.30 -2.52
CA SER A 63 -5.79 9.98 -3.69
C SER A 63 -4.90 11.13 -3.26
N ALA A 64 -5.29 11.86 -2.21
CA ALA A 64 -4.48 12.90 -1.61
C ALA A 64 -3.18 12.36 -0.98
N VAL A 65 -3.23 11.19 -0.33
CA VAL A 65 -2.02 10.52 0.17
C VAL A 65 -1.13 10.07 -0.98
N ALA A 66 -1.69 9.40 -2.00
CA ALA A 66 -0.93 8.92 -3.15
C ALA A 66 -0.26 10.06 -3.95
N ALA A 67 -0.93 11.22 -4.06
CA ALA A 67 -0.40 12.39 -4.77
C ALA A 67 0.91 12.93 -4.14
N GLN A 68 1.13 12.75 -2.83
CA GLN A 68 2.39 13.12 -2.17
C GLN A 68 3.60 12.33 -2.70
N PHE A 69 3.34 11.18 -3.32
CA PHE A 69 4.32 10.29 -3.92
C PHE A 69 4.24 10.27 -5.45
N GLY A 70 3.62 11.28 -6.07
CA GLY A 70 3.44 11.35 -7.52
C GLY A 70 2.44 10.34 -8.09
N GLY A 71 1.64 9.71 -7.22
CA GLY A 71 0.57 8.79 -7.59
C GLY A 71 -0.79 9.46 -7.76
N GLY A 72 -1.85 8.65 -7.73
CA GLY A 72 -3.22 9.12 -7.87
C GLY A 72 -4.26 8.01 -7.75
N GLY A 73 -5.52 8.36 -7.97
CA GLY A 73 -6.66 7.45 -7.91
C GLY A 73 -7.90 8.12 -7.32
N HIS A 74 -8.68 7.34 -6.58
CA HIS A 74 -9.91 7.77 -5.93
C HIS A 74 -9.74 7.91 -4.42
N ARG A 75 -10.67 8.65 -3.80
CA ARG A 75 -10.70 8.87 -2.35
C ARG A 75 -10.60 7.57 -1.53
N ALA A 76 -11.29 6.51 -1.95
CA ALA A 76 -11.27 5.23 -1.25
C ALA A 76 -10.11 4.30 -1.66
N ALA A 77 -9.53 4.50 -2.84
CA ALA A 77 -8.58 3.58 -3.45
C ALA A 77 -7.63 4.32 -4.39
N ALA A 78 -6.33 4.31 -4.08
CA ALA A 78 -5.31 5.00 -4.88
C ALA A 78 -4.01 4.19 -4.87
N GLY A 79 -3.05 4.62 -5.69
CA GLY A 79 -1.72 4.02 -5.71
C GLY A 79 -0.62 4.98 -6.14
N ALA A 80 0.60 4.61 -5.81
CA ALA A 80 1.82 5.34 -6.15
C ALA A 80 2.97 4.36 -6.40
N PHE A 81 4.09 4.86 -6.91
CA PHE A 81 5.33 4.08 -7.04
C PHE A 81 6.47 4.82 -6.35
N LEU A 82 7.24 4.10 -5.51
CA LEU A 82 8.41 4.66 -4.83
C LEU A 82 9.65 3.87 -5.26
N ALA A 83 10.57 4.55 -5.94
CA ALA A 83 11.88 4.01 -6.33
C ALA A 83 12.87 4.03 -5.14
N GLU A 84 12.50 3.39 -4.03
CA GLU A 84 13.25 3.40 -2.78
C GLU A 84 13.32 2.00 -2.15
N PRO A 85 14.32 1.70 -1.31
CA PRO A 85 14.35 0.46 -0.53
C PRO A 85 13.14 0.36 0.41
N LEU A 86 12.71 -0.87 0.72
CA LEU A 86 11.52 -1.17 1.53
C LEU A 86 11.44 -0.33 2.80
N ALA A 87 12.53 -0.29 3.57
CA ALA A 87 12.57 0.43 4.84
C ALA A 87 12.29 1.94 4.68
N SER A 88 12.76 2.55 3.59
CA SER A 88 12.52 3.97 3.32
C SER A 88 11.10 4.21 2.80
N ALA A 89 10.66 3.42 1.82
CA ALA A 89 9.32 3.48 1.25
C ALA A 89 8.25 3.28 2.34
N GLN A 90 8.40 2.24 3.15
CA GLN A 90 7.46 1.91 4.22
C GLN A 90 7.38 3.03 5.27
N ARG A 91 8.51 3.59 5.73
CA ARG A 91 8.47 4.70 6.68
C ARG A 91 7.72 5.91 6.13
N LYS A 92 8.12 6.40 4.95
CA LYS A 92 7.51 7.58 4.31
C LYS A 92 6.00 7.40 4.10
N VAL A 93 5.60 6.24 3.59
CA VAL A 93 4.20 5.91 3.33
C VAL A 93 3.39 5.86 4.61
N LEU A 94 3.89 5.18 5.66
CA LEU A 94 3.17 5.07 6.92
C LEU A 94 3.05 6.41 7.65
N ASP A 95 4.06 7.27 7.57
CA ASP A 95 4.01 8.60 8.19
C ASP A 95 2.97 9.50 7.49
N ALA A 96 2.91 9.47 6.15
CA ALA A 96 1.89 10.19 5.38
C ALA A 96 0.48 9.69 5.71
N VAL A 97 0.27 8.38 5.80
CA VAL A 97 -1.03 7.80 6.16
C VAL A 97 -1.42 8.17 7.58
N ARG A 98 -0.51 8.04 8.56
CA ARG A 98 -0.79 8.45 9.96
C ARG A 98 -1.13 9.93 10.07
N ALA A 99 -0.48 10.79 9.29
CA ALA A 99 -0.80 12.21 9.25
C ALA A 99 -2.21 12.49 8.70
N ALA A 100 -2.69 11.66 7.76
CA ALA A 100 -4.03 11.76 7.20
C ALA A 100 -5.13 11.14 8.08
N MET A 101 -4.79 10.22 9.00
CA MET A 101 -5.71 9.55 9.93
C MET A 101 -6.03 10.34 11.22
N LYS A 102 -5.55 11.58 11.31
CA LYS A 102 -5.74 12.47 12.47
C LYS A 102 -7.21 12.74 12.75
#